data_AF-A0A950TW76-F1
#
_entry.id   AF-A0A950TW76-F1
#
_cell.length_a   1.000
_cell.length_b   1.000
_cell.length_c   1.000
_cell.angle_alpha   90.00
_cell.angle_beta   90.00
_cell.angle_gamma   90.00
#
_symmetry.space_group_name_H-M   'P 1'
#
loop_
_entity.id
_entity.type
_entity.pdbx_description
1 polymer ?
#
loop_
_entity_poly.entity_id
_entity_poly.type
_entity_poly.pdbx_seq_one_letter_code
_entity_poly.pdbx_strand_id
1 'polypeptide(L)'
;MDFTAPSTIGLESSPVAAALAGLRANEARYFKNKYDRDFVVEPASNAKTVIDWVHRILKNERDIVILSHPLEATEFQVKNIRIACVFYESGLSINVMYAIDDSKMKGGWI
;
A
#
# COMPACT_ATOMS: atom_id res chain seq x y z
N MET A 1 8.23 10.33 -2.77
CA MET A 1 7.96 10.94 -1.45
C MET A 1 9.28 11.05 -0.69
N ASP A 2 9.51 12.11 0.08
CA ASP A 2 10.68 12.20 0.99
C ASP A 2 10.32 11.57 2.35
N PHE A 3 11.04 10.53 2.76
CA PHE A 3 10.79 9.85 4.04
C PHE A 3 11.43 10.57 5.24
N THR A 4 12.29 11.56 5.02
CA THR A 4 12.91 12.35 6.09
C THR A 4 12.01 13.48 6.58
N ALA A 5 11.04 13.88 5.78
CA ALA A 5 10.02 14.88 6.12
C ALA A 5 8.62 14.30 5.83
N PRO A 6 7.99 13.59 6.79
CA PRO A 6 6.64 13.08 6.63
C PRO A 6 5.65 14.19 6.28
N SER A 7 4.87 13.99 5.22
CA SER A 7 3.85 14.94 4.74
C SER A 7 2.46 14.37 4.94
N THR A 8 1.49 15.22 5.29
CA THR A 8 0.07 14.86 5.40
C THR A 8 -0.72 15.12 4.12
N ILE A 9 -0.06 15.60 3.05
CA ILE A 9 -0.72 15.84 1.77
C ILE A 9 -1.33 14.54 1.25
N GLY A 10 -2.61 14.60 0.88
CA GLY A 10 -3.43 13.47 0.43
C GLY A 10 -4.04 12.64 1.57
N LEU A 11 -3.74 12.97 2.83
CA LEU A 11 -4.20 12.26 4.02
C LEU A 11 -5.08 13.10 4.95
N GLU A 12 -5.44 14.32 4.54
CA GLU A 12 -6.01 15.36 5.39
C GLU A 12 -7.39 15.01 5.95
N SER A 13 -8.16 14.15 5.28
CA SER A 13 -9.46 13.70 5.79
C SER A 13 -9.34 12.66 6.92
N SER A 14 -8.17 12.04 7.11
CA SER A 14 -7.95 11.11 8.20
C SER A 14 -7.89 11.84 9.56
N PRO A 15 -8.62 11.39 10.60
CA PRO A 15 -8.47 11.92 11.95
C PRO A 15 -7.08 11.66 12.55
N VAL A 16 -6.27 10.81 11.92
CA VAL A 16 -4.91 10.44 12.33
C VAL A 16 -3.88 10.73 11.25
N ALA A 17 -4.11 11.77 10.42
CA ALA A 17 -3.28 12.12 9.26
C ALA A 17 -1.77 12.15 9.57
N ALA A 18 -1.35 12.72 10.71
CA ALA A 18 0.06 12.79 11.09
C ALA A 18 0.68 11.40 11.35
N ALA A 19 -0.04 10.50 12.03
CA ALA A 19 0.43 9.14 12.27
C ALA A 19 0.47 8.34 10.95
N LEU A 20 -0.55 8.50 10.10
CA LEU A 20 -0.62 7.85 8.79
C LEU A 20 0.49 8.34 7.85
N ALA A 21 0.82 9.63 7.88
CA ALA A 21 1.96 10.21 7.18
C ALA A 21 3.29 9.60 7.65
N GLY A 22 3.46 9.40 8.96
CA GLY A 22 4.61 8.70 9.54
C GLY A 22 4.71 7.25 9.07
N LEU A 23 3.59 6.52 9.02
CA LEU A 23 3.56 5.16 8.50
C LEU A 23 3.92 5.10 7.00
N ARG A 24 3.35 6.01 6.19
CA ARG A 24 3.69 6.17 4.76
C ARG A 24 5.18 6.46 4.57
N ALA A 25 5.77 7.31 5.40
CA ALA A 25 7.21 7.58 5.38
C ALA A 25 8.06 6.37 5.81
N ASN A 26 7.58 5.55 6.76
CA ASN A 26 8.26 4.33 7.15
C ASN A 26 8.32 3.30 6.01
N GLU A 27 7.22 3.09 5.28
CA GLU A 27 7.20 2.26 4.07
C GLU A 27 8.20 2.79 3.04
N ALA A 28 8.17 4.11 2.78
CA ALA A 28 9.08 4.74 1.83
C ALA A 28 10.57 4.52 2.19
N ARG A 29 10.93 4.68 3.47
CA ARG A 29 12.28 4.40 3.97
C ARG A 29 12.66 2.93 3.81
N TYR A 30 11.74 1.99 4.09
CA TYR A 30 11.99 0.57 3.94
C TYR A 30 12.30 0.20 2.48
N PHE A 31 11.46 0.64 1.54
CA PHE A 31 11.66 0.33 0.13
C PHE A 31 12.91 1.01 -0.45
N LYS A 32 13.22 2.23 -0.01
CA LYS A 32 14.46 2.90 -0.39
C LYS A 32 15.69 2.15 0.13
N ASN A 33 15.75 1.83 1.42
CA ASN A 33 16.93 1.19 2.01
C ASN A 33 17.13 -0.25 1.52
N LYS A 34 16.04 -1.02 1.33
CA LYS A 34 16.12 -2.44 1.01
C LYS A 34 16.22 -2.73 -0.49
N TYR A 35 15.62 -1.87 -1.33
CA TYR A 35 15.49 -2.13 -2.77
C TYR A 35 15.97 -0.96 -3.64
N ASP A 36 16.49 0.12 -3.05
CA ASP A 36 16.80 1.39 -3.73
C ASP A 36 15.65 1.91 -4.60
N ARG A 37 14.41 1.71 -4.11
CA ARG A 37 13.21 2.10 -4.84
C ARG A 37 12.51 3.25 -4.14
N ASP A 38 12.16 4.27 -4.93
CA ASP A 38 11.30 5.34 -4.46
C ASP A 38 9.86 4.84 -4.29
N PHE A 39 9.26 5.20 -3.15
CA PHE A 39 7.86 4.91 -2.84
C PHE A 39 7.00 6.11 -3.24
N VAL A 40 6.18 5.90 -4.26
CA VAL A 40 5.33 6.92 -4.86
C VAL A 40 3.89 6.46 -4.75
N VAL A 41 3.06 7.29 -4.13
CA VAL A 41 1.63 7.04 -3.96
C VAL A 41 0.83 7.90 -4.92
N GLU A 42 -0.35 7.42 -5.28
CA GLU A 42 -1.34 8.14 -6.07
C GLU A 42 -2.63 8.29 -5.25
N PRO A 43 -3.38 9.40 -5.44
CA PRO A 43 -4.70 9.54 -4.87
C PRO A 43 -5.60 8.37 -5.27
N ALA A 44 -6.52 7.96 -4.38
CA ALA A 44 -7.42 6.84 -4.61
C ALA A 44 -8.25 6.97 -5.89
N SER A 45 -8.55 8.19 -6.33
CA SER A 45 -9.22 8.47 -7.62
C SER A 45 -8.45 7.97 -8.83
N ASN A 46 -7.11 7.96 -8.75
CA ASN A 46 -6.21 7.57 -9.83
C ASN A 46 -5.76 6.11 -9.68
N ALA A 47 -5.75 5.58 -8.46
CA ALA A 47 -5.31 4.22 -8.15
C ALA A 47 -6.45 3.18 -8.01
N LYS A 48 -7.62 3.45 -8.59
CA LYS A 48 -8.82 2.61 -8.41
C LYS A 48 -8.58 1.13 -8.74
N THR A 49 -7.87 0.84 -9.82
CA THR A 49 -7.55 -0.55 -10.22
C THR A 49 -6.76 -1.31 -9.16
N VAL A 50 -5.81 -0.63 -8.50
CA VAL A 50 -4.97 -1.22 -7.43
C VAL A 50 -5.82 -1.49 -6.18
N ILE A 51 -6.66 -0.51 -5.80
CA ILE A 51 -7.56 -0.63 -4.65
C ILE A 51 -8.55 -1.78 -4.86
N ASP A 52 -9.20 -1.83 -6.02
CA ASP A 52 -10.17 -2.89 -6.37
C ASP A 52 -9.50 -4.28 -6.35
N TRP A 53 -8.24 -4.38 -6.81
CA TRP A 53 -7.46 -5.61 -6.76
C TRP A 53 -7.19 -6.06 -5.32
N VAL A 54 -6.72 -5.15 -4.46
CA VAL A 54 -6.45 -5.42 -3.04
C VAL A 54 -7.74 -5.83 -2.32
N HIS A 55 -8.84 -5.10 -2.53
CA HIS A 55 -10.15 -5.44 -1.93
C HIS A 55 -10.65 -6.81 -2.37
N ARG A 56 -10.48 -7.15 -3.65
CA ARG A 56 -10.85 -8.47 -4.18
C ARG A 56 -10.03 -9.60 -3.53
N ILE A 57 -8.73 -9.42 -3.35
CA ILE A 57 -7.89 -10.42 -2.65
C ILE A 57 -8.35 -10.59 -1.21
N LEU A 58 -8.51 -9.49 -0.47
CA LEU A 58 -8.93 -9.53 0.93
C LEU A 58 -10.29 -10.21 1.09
N LYS A 59 -11.24 -9.92 0.21
CA LYS A 59 -12.56 -10.55 0.25
C LYS A 59 -12.49 -12.03 -0.12
N ASN A 60 -11.92 -12.36 -1.27
CA ASN A 60 -12.01 -13.71 -1.81
C ASN A 60 -11.13 -14.71 -1.05
N GLU A 61 -9.98 -14.27 -0.55
CA GLU A 61 -9.04 -15.18 0.09
C GLU A 61 -9.11 -15.16 1.62
N ARG A 62 -9.65 -14.10 2.23
CA ARG A 62 -9.67 -13.92 3.69
C ARG A 62 -11.04 -13.55 4.27
N ASP A 63 -12.06 -13.39 3.42
CA ASP A 63 -13.38 -12.90 3.81
C ASP A 63 -13.37 -11.55 4.54
N ILE A 64 -12.39 -10.69 4.21
CA ILE A 64 -12.22 -9.36 4.80
C ILE A 64 -12.78 -8.30 3.85
N VAL A 65 -13.64 -7.42 4.36
CA VAL A 65 -14.16 -6.25 3.65
C VAL A 65 -13.73 -4.99 4.39
N ILE A 66 -13.05 -4.08 3.69
CA ILE A 66 -12.64 -2.79 4.25
C ILE A 66 -13.73 -1.76 3.98
N LEU A 67 -14.31 -1.22 5.06
CA LEU A 67 -15.37 -0.20 4.97
C LEU A 67 -14.82 1.23 4.97
N SER A 68 -13.58 1.42 5.44
CA SER A 68 -12.94 2.73 5.47
C SER A 68 -12.68 3.24 4.05
N HIS A 69 -12.84 4.55 3.84
CA HIS A 69 -12.52 5.18 2.56
C HIS A 69 -11.01 5.08 2.27
N PRO A 70 -10.58 4.60 1.09
CA PRO A 70 -9.19 4.63 0.68
C PRO A 70 -8.80 6.05 0.28
N LEU A 71 -7.62 6.50 0.71
CA LEU A 71 -7.10 7.84 0.41
C LEU A 71 -6.07 7.81 -0.71
N GLU A 72 -5.15 6.86 -0.62
CA GLU A 72 -4.06 6.73 -1.57
C GLU A 72 -3.66 5.27 -1.72
N ALA A 73 -3.09 4.93 -2.87
CA ALA A 73 -2.47 3.64 -3.07
C ALA A 73 -1.21 3.75 -3.92
N THR A 74 -0.40 2.69 -3.86
CA THR A 74 0.74 2.50 -4.75
C THR A 74 0.80 1.04 -5.17
N GLU A 75 1.34 0.81 -6.35
CA GLU A 75 1.64 -0.51 -6.85
C GLU A 75 3.01 -0.51 -7.51
N PHE A 76 3.77 -1.55 -7.24
CA PHE A 76 5.02 -1.79 -7.90
C PHE A 76 5.52 -3.22 -7.76
N GLN A 77 6.48 -3.61 -8.59
CA GLN A 77 7.16 -4.88 -8.49
C GLN A 77 8.59 -4.73 -7.97
N VAL A 78 8.97 -5.49 -6.94
CA VAL A 78 10.37 -5.68 -6.55
C VAL A 78 10.74 -7.15 -6.72
N LYS A 79 11.81 -7.43 -7.46
CA LYS A 79 12.19 -8.81 -7.84
C LYS A 79 10.97 -9.53 -8.47
N ASN A 80 10.57 -10.68 -7.94
CA ASN A 80 9.40 -11.44 -8.39
C ASN A 80 8.19 -11.27 -7.46
N ILE A 81 8.03 -10.10 -6.84
CA ILE A 81 6.91 -9.81 -5.93
C ILE A 81 6.20 -8.57 -6.42
N ARG A 82 4.91 -8.71 -6.75
CA ARG A 82 3.97 -7.60 -6.91
C ARG A 82 3.60 -7.09 -5.52
N ILE A 83 3.81 -5.81 -5.29
CA ILE A 83 3.49 -5.13 -4.03
C ILE A 83 2.45 -4.08 -4.32
N ALA A 84 1.44 -4.00 -3.47
CA ALA A 84 0.58 -2.82 -3.39
C ALA A 84 0.39 -2.39 -1.94
N CYS A 85 0.38 -1.08 -1.72
CA CYS A 85 -0.02 -0.51 -0.45
C CYS A 85 -1.25 0.36 -0.63
N VAL A 86 -2.21 0.29 0.30
CA VAL A 86 -3.39 1.16 0.35
C VAL A 86 -3.49 1.78 1.73
N PHE A 87 -3.62 3.10 1.77
CA PHE A 87 -3.80 3.89 2.99
C PHE A 87 -5.24 4.36 3.08
N TYR A 88 -5.87 4.18 4.24
CA TYR A 88 -7.28 4.46 4.45
C TYR A 88 -7.49 5.58 5.47
N GLU A 89 -8.63 6.25 5.35
CA GLU A 89 -9.03 7.36 6.22
C GLU A 89 -9.00 7.01 7.71
N SER A 90 -9.37 5.78 8.08
CA SER A 90 -9.29 5.28 9.47
C SER A 90 -7.88 5.22 10.07
N GLY A 91 -6.82 5.41 9.28
CA GLY A 91 -5.44 5.17 9.68
C GLY A 91 -4.95 3.76 9.40
N LEU A 92 -5.81 2.88 8.86
CA LEU A 92 -5.41 1.57 8.38
C LEU A 92 -4.47 1.71 7.17
N SER A 93 -3.39 0.93 7.17
CA SER A 93 -2.56 0.68 5.99
C SER A 93 -2.56 -0.80 5.71
N ILE A 94 -2.73 -1.17 4.44
CA ILE A 94 -2.66 -2.55 3.98
C ILE A 94 -1.52 -2.66 3.00
N ASN A 95 -0.61 -3.61 3.23
CA ASN A 95 0.45 -3.99 2.31
C ASN A 95 0.19 -5.42 1.81
N VAL A 96 -0.04 -5.56 0.51
CA VAL A 96 -0.21 -6.85 -0.17
C VAL A 96 1.08 -7.17 -0.91
N MET A 97 1.67 -8.31 -0.60
CA MET A 97 2.82 -8.87 -1.31
C MET A 97 2.40 -10.17 -1.99
N TYR A 98 2.41 -10.19 -3.32
CA TYR A 98 1.99 -11.34 -4.12
C TYR A 98 3.15 -11.82 -4.99
N ALA A 99 3.54 -13.08 -4.85
CA ALA A 99 4.58 -13.66 -5.70
C ALA A 99 4.10 -13.69 -7.16
N ILE A 100 4.93 -13.16 -8.06
CA ILE A 100 4.75 -13.32 -9.50
C ILE A 100 5.55 -14.57 -9.86
N ASP A 101 4.82 -15.67 -10.03
CA ASP A 101 5.38 -16.88 -10.64
C ASP A 101 5.66 -16.63 -12.13
N ASP A 102 6.86 -16.96 -12.59
CA ASP A 102 7.03 -17.31 -14.02
C ASP A 102 6.46 -18.71 -14.31
N SER A 103 6.26 -19.54 -13.28
CA SER A 103 5.34 -20.69 -13.23
C SER A 103 5.46 -21.43 -11.89
N LYS A 104 4.35 -21.51 -11.13
CA LYS A 104 4.10 -22.37 -9.95
C LYS A 104 4.99 -22.18 -8.70
N MET A 105 4.44 -21.48 -7.71
CA MET A 105 4.61 -21.69 -6.28
C MET A 105 3.46 -21.04 -5.50
N LYS A 106 2.71 -21.89 -4.80
CA LYS A 106 1.59 -21.52 -3.93
C LYS A 106 2.08 -20.59 -2.81
N GLY A 107 1.35 -19.49 -2.64
CA GLY A 107 1.65 -18.40 -1.70
C GLY A 107 1.94 -18.87 -0.28
N GLY A 108 3.18 -18.62 0.15
CA GLY A 108 3.59 -18.55 1.54
C GLY A 108 3.72 -17.08 1.94
N TRP A 109 3.05 -16.72 3.02
CA TRP A 109 3.04 -15.37 3.60
C TRP A 109 4.31 -15.20 4.45
N ILE A 110 4.98 -14.05 4.33
CA ILE A 110 6.04 -13.60 5.24
C ILE A 110 5.47 -12.47 6.09
#